data_AF-A0A091APB4-F1
#
_entry.id   AF-A0A091APB4-F1
#
_cell.length_a   1.000
_cell.length_b   1.000
_cell.length_c   1.000
_cell.angle_alpha   90.00
_cell.angle_beta   90.00
_cell.angle_gamma   90.00
#
_symmetry.space_group_name_H-M   'P 1'
#
loop_
_entity.id
_entity.type
_entity.pdbx_description
1 polymer ?
#
loop_
_entity_poly.entity_id
_entity_poly.type
_entity_poly.pdbx_seq_one_letter_code
_entity_poly.pdbx_strand_id
1 'polypeptide(L)'
;MKPSNTNRKPAPKREYKNPPQNVARKAPPKKENIETTQKNEIKAMFMNWFKSSRAVAGHIMTKQDVISAILKKLDSKQDRPFQIAMDELKNDGLIEMKEDGVTLVLTQKGAERILG
;
A
#
# COMPACT_ATOMS: atom_id res chain seq x y z
N MET A 1 -60.65 58.32 -6.26
CA MET A 1 -60.32 57.18 -7.14
C MET A 1 -59.87 56.01 -6.27
N LYS A 2 -60.35 54.80 -6.58
CA LYS A 2 -60.22 53.58 -5.75
C LYS A 2 -58.78 53.02 -5.77
N PRO A 3 -58.25 52.46 -4.67
CA PRO A 3 -57.04 51.65 -4.73
C PRO A 3 -57.36 50.25 -5.29
N SER A 4 -56.69 49.85 -6.37
CA SER A 4 -56.82 48.51 -6.94
C SER A 4 -55.94 47.53 -6.17
N ASN A 5 -56.62 46.65 -5.45
CA ASN A 5 -56.07 45.51 -4.75
C ASN A 5 -55.69 44.43 -5.79
N THR A 6 -54.42 44.03 -5.86
CA THR A 6 -54.03 42.84 -6.66
C THR A 6 -53.28 41.87 -5.76
N ASN A 7 -54.04 40.89 -5.26
CA ASN A 7 -53.57 39.68 -4.62
C ASN A 7 -52.52 38.96 -5.47
N ARG A 8 -51.32 38.77 -4.93
CA ARG A 8 -50.42 37.69 -5.37
C ARG A 8 -50.17 36.77 -4.19
N LYS A 9 -50.79 35.59 -4.22
CA LYS A 9 -50.46 34.44 -3.35
C LYS A 9 -48.96 34.14 -3.51
N PRO A 10 -48.17 34.04 -2.43
CA PRO A 10 -46.89 33.36 -2.50
C PRO A 10 -47.14 31.84 -2.63
N ALA A 11 -46.46 31.20 -3.57
CA ALA A 11 -46.44 29.76 -3.73
C ALA A 11 -45.92 29.07 -2.45
N PRO A 12 -46.39 27.86 -2.10
CA PRO A 12 -45.90 27.15 -0.93
C PRO A 12 -44.43 26.77 -1.14
N LYS A 13 -43.57 27.21 -0.21
CA LYS A 13 -42.17 26.76 -0.14
C LYS A 13 -42.19 25.25 0.09
N ARG A 14 -41.81 24.46 -0.92
CA ARG A 14 -41.43 23.06 -0.71
C ARG A 14 -40.15 23.06 0.12
N GLU A 15 -40.27 22.67 1.39
CA GLU A 15 -39.14 22.31 2.22
C GLU A 15 -38.47 21.08 1.59
N TYR A 16 -37.44 21.31 0.78
CA TYR A 16 -36.49 20.26 0.46
C TYR A 16 -35.72 19.97 1.76
N LYS A 17 -36.14 18.91 2.46
CA LYS A 17 -35.32 18.28 3.49
C LYS A 17 -33.98 17.96 2.86
N ASN A 18 -32.95 18.73 3.22
CA ASN A 18 -31.56 18.38 2.92
C ASN A 18 -31.33 16.92 3.36
N PRO A 19 -30.85 16.03 2.48
CA PRO A 19 -30.31 14.77 2.97
C PRO A 19 -29.08 15.12 3.83
N PRO A 20 -28.85 14.43 4.96
CA PRO A 20 -27.65 14.65 5.74
C PRO A 20 -26.46 14.25 4.85
N GLN A 21 -25.71 15.24 4.36
CA GLN A 21 -24.41 15.04 3.73
C GLN A 21 -23.41 14.65 4.83
N ASN A 22 -23.57 13.45 5.37
CA ASN A 22 -22.54 12.80 6.16
C ASN A 22 -21.65 11.97 5.23
N VAL A 23 -21.06 12.64 4.24
CA VAL A 23 -19.84 12.15 3.60
C VAL A 23 -18.70 12.77 4.38
N ALA A 24 -18.43 12.20 5.56
CA ALA A 24 -17.14 12.33 6.19
C ALA A 24 -16.10 11.93 5.14
N ARG A 25 -15.53 12.92 4.45
CA ARG A 25 -14.36 12.73 3.61
C ARG A 25 -13.29 12.25 4.57
N LYS A 26 -13.03 10.93 4.59
CA LYS A 26 -11.89 10.36 5.30
C LYS A 26 -10.69 11.18 4.84
N ALA A 27 -10.04 11.86 5.79
CA ALA A 27 -8.81 12.58 5.50
C ALA A 27 -7.87 11.63 4.74
N PRO A 28 -7.15 12.10 3.72
CA PRO A 28 -6.13 11.30 3.07
C PRO A 28 -5.26 10.68 4.18
N PRO A 29 -4.97 9.36 4.13
CA PRO A 29 -4.14 8.76 5.15
C PRO A 29 -2.85 9.57 5.27
N LYS A 30 -2.46 9.93 6.50
CA LYS A 30 -1.21 10.65 6.76
C LYS A 30 -0.10 9.90 6.03
N LYS A 31 0.68 10.60 5.20
CA LYS A 31 1.68 10.00 4.26
C LYS A 31 2.57 8.94 4.91
N GLU A 32 2.87 9.11 6.20
CA GLU A 32 3.64 8.19 7.04
C GLU A 32 3.02 6.78 7.17
N ASN A 33 1.69 6.70 7.22
CA ASN A 33 0.96 5.43 7.27
C ASN A 33 1.04 4.70 5.92
N ILE A 34 0.93 5.44 4.81
CA ILE A 34 0.99 4.87 3.45
C ILE A 34 2.37 4.27 3.18
N GLU A 35 3.45 4.99 3.52
CA GLU A 35 4.81 4.48 3.36
C GLU A 35 5.05 3.21 4.19
N THR A 36 4.54 3.19 5.43
CA THR A 36 4.63 2.01 6.31
C THR A 36 3.85 0.82 5.74
N THR A 37 2.67 1.05 5.18
CA THR A 37 1.90 -0.01 4.52
C THR A 37 2.63 -0.54 3.29
N GLN A 38 3.12 0.35 2.43
CA GLN A 38 3.82 -0.03 1.21
C GLN A 38 5.10 -0.82 1.48
N LYS A 39 5.93 -0.41 2.44
CA LYS A 39 7.13 -1.19 2.79
C LYS A 39 6.77 -2.58 3.31
N ASN A 40 5.72 -2.69 4.13
CA ASN A 40 5.30 -3.98 4.69
C ASN A 40 4.76 -4.92 3.61
N GLU A 41 4.03 -4.37 2.64
CA GLU A 41 3.58 -5.12 1.46
C GLU A 41 4.77 -5.63 0.65
N ILE A 42 5.78 -4.79 0.41
CA ILE A 42 7.01 -5.19 -0.30
C ILE A 42 7.75 -6.30 0.45
N LYS A 43 7.93 -6.16 1.78
CA LYS A 43 8.53 -7.23 2.63
C LYS A 43 7.76 -8.54 2.47
N ALA A 44 6.43 -8.46 2.50
CA ALA A 44 5.58 -9.63 2.32
C ALA A 44 5.74 -10.25 0.92
N MET A 45 5.89 -9.46 -0.15
CA MET A 45 6.12 -9.99 -1.50
C MET A 45 7.41 -10.84 -1.57
N PHE A 46 8.51 -10.38 -0.98
CA PHE A 46 9.76 -11.15 -0.92
C PHE A 46 9.58 -12.46 -0.16
N MET A 47 9.06 -12.40 1.06
CA MET A 47 8.86 -13.59 1.89
C MET A 47 7.88 -14.58 1.26
N ASN A 48 6.81 -14.09 0.62
CA ASN A 48 5.84 -14.91 -0.08
C ASN A 48 6.43 -15.58 -1.31
N TRP A 49 7.36 -14.92 -2.02
CA TRP A 49 8.06 -15.55 -3.14
C TRP A 49 8.88 -16.76 -2.66
N PHE A 50 9.68 -16.59 -1.60
CA PHE A 50 10.44 -17.68 -0.99
C PHE A 50 9.53 -18.81 -0.48
N LYS A 51 8.42 -18.45 0.17
CA LYS A 51 7.43 -19.44 0.62
C LYS A 51 6.82 -20.23 -0.56
N SER A 52 6.48 -19.54 -1.65
CA SER A 52 5.87 -20.15 -2.84
C SER A 52 6.85 -21.03 -3.61
N SER A 53 8.13 -20.68 -3.61
CA SER A 53 9.19 -21.51 -4.20
C SER A 53 9.62 -22.67 -3.31
N ARG A 54 9.00 -22.85 -2.14
CA ARG A 54 9.40 -23.83 -1.11
C ARG A 54 10.89 -23.69 -0.74
N ALA A 55 11.35 -22.44 -0.69
CA ALA A 55 12.73 -22.11 -0.43
C ALA A 55 13.16 -22.60 0.97
N VAL A 56 14.38 -23.12 1.02
CA VAL A 56 15.10 -23.42 2.26
C VAL A 56 16.26 -22.43 2.43
N ALA A 57 16.90 -22.43 3.61
CA ALA A 57 18.09 -21.63 3.86
C ALA A 57 19.12 -21.79 2.73
N GLY A 58 19.67 -20.67 2.26
CA GLY A 58 20.59 -20.62 1.13
C GLY A 58 19.93 -20.51 -0.25
N HIS A 59 18.59 -20.57 -0.36
CA HIS A 59 17.91 -20.33 -1.63
C HIS A 59 18.16 -18.93 -2.16
N ILE A 60 18.36 -18.85 -3.47
CA ILE A 60 18.70 -17.62 -4.16
C ILE A 60 17.47 -17.13 -4.94
N MET A 61 17.11 -15.87 -4.72
CA MET A 61 16.22 -15.09 -5.58
C MET A 61 17.11 -14.25 -6.49
N THR A 62 17.18 -14.64 -7.77
CA THR A 62 18.06 -13.97 -8.73
C THR A 62 17.56 -12.57 -9.06
N LYS A 63 18.41 -11.73 -9.64
CA LYS A 63 18.01 -10.44 -10.21
C LYS A 63 16.77 -10.54 -11.12
N GLN A 64 16.67 -11.58 -11.94
CA GLN A 64 15.51 -11.79 -12.82
C GLN A 64 14.24 -12.13 -12.04
N ASP A 65 14.36 -12.91 -10.96
CA ASP A 65 13.24 -13.20 -10.06
C ASP A 65 12.77 -11.94 -9.33
N VAL A 66 13.69 -11.11 -8.83
CA VAL A 66 13.36 -9.82 -8.19
C VAL A 66 12.63 -8.90 -9.17
N ILE A 67 13.14 -8.79 -10.40
CA ILE A 67 12.49 -7.97 -11.43
C ILE A 67 11.09 -8.52 -11.72
N SER A 68 10.95 -9.81 -11.98
CA SER A 68 9.70 -10.41 -12.44
C SER A 68 8.64 -10.55 -11.34
N ALA A 69 9.04 -10.91 -10.12
CA ALA A 69 8.12 -11.17 -9.02
C ALA A 69 7.78 -9.93 -8.19
N ILE A 70 8.71 -8.97 -8.11
CA ILE A 70 8.61 -7.80 -7.23
C ILE A 70 8.53 -6.51 -8.06
N LEU A 71 9.61 -6.12 -8.74
CA LEU A 71 9.70 -4.78 -9.35
C LEU A 71 8.63 -4.54 -10.42
N LYS A 72 8.24 -5.56 -11.21
CA LYS A 72 7.14 -5.46 -12.17
C LYS A 72 5.78 -5.15 -11.53
N LYS A 73 5.62 -5.39 -10.23
CA LYS A 73 4.38 -5.15 -9.48
C LYS A 73 4.40 -3.86 -8.68
N LEU A 74 5.54 -3.17 -8.62
CA LEU A 74 5.69 -1.91 -7.91
C LEU A 74 5.36 -0.72 -8.81
N ASP A 75 4.71 0.28 -8.23
CA ASP A 75 4.62 1.59 -8.87
C ASP A 75 5.96 2.32 -8.69
N SER A 76 6.33 3.12 -9.69
CA SER A 76 7.44 4.08 -9.71
C SER A 76 7.55 4.99 -8.48
N LYS A 77 6.48 5.15 -7.69
CA LYS A 77 6.47 5.92 -6.45
C LYS A 77 6.97 5.14 -5.24
N GLN A 78 7.22 3.84 -5.39
CA GLN A 78 7.53 2.92 -4.29
C GLN A 78 9.03 2.65 -4.12
N ASP A 79 9.91 3.37 -4.83
CA ASP A 79 11.37 3.20 -4.74
C ASP A 79 11.89 3.35 -3.30
N ARG A 80 11.43 4.37 -2.56
CA ARG A 80 11.82 4.59 -1.16
C ARG A 80 11.29 3.50 -0.22
N PRO A 81 9.98 3.17 -0.22
CA PRO A 81 9.46 2.01 0.51
C PRO A 81 10.19 0.69 0.18
N PHE A 82 10.60 0.50 -1.08
CA PHE A 82 11.34 -0.68 -1.52
C PHE A 82 12.73 -0.75 -0.88
N GLN A 83 13.49 0.34 -0.91
CA GLN A 83 14.80 0.40 -0.28
C GLN A 83 14.71 0.12 1.23
N ILE A 84 13.74 0.74 1.91
CA ILE A 84 13.52 0.53 3.35
C ILE A 84 13.15 -0.93 3.64
N ALA A 85 12.28 -1.54 2.83
CA ALA A 85 11.92 -2.94 2.98
C ALA A 85 13.13 -3.87 2.84
N MET A 86 14.00 -3.61 1.85
CA MET A 86 15.23 -4.36 1.64
C MET A 86 16.21 -4.23 2.79
N ASP A 87 16.44 -3.00 3.26
CA ASP A 87 17.32 -2.74 4.40
C ASP A 87 16.79 -3.39 5.67
N GLU A 88 15.48 -3.33 5.94
CA GLU A 88 14.88 -4.01 7.08
C GLU A 88 15.03 -5.52 6.99
N LEU A 89 14.74 -6.15 5.84
CA LEU A 89 14.89 -7.62 5.70
C LEU A 89 16.35 -8.06 5.91
N LYS A 90 17.31 -7.26 5.44
CA LYS A 90 18.74 -7.48 5.64
C LYS A 90 19.15 -7.29 7.10
N ASN A 91 18.73 -6.20 7.73
CA ASN A 91 19.04 -5.87 9.12
C ASN A 91 18.40 -6.86 10.10
N ASP A 92 17.19 -7.32 9.79
CA ASP A 92 16.50 -8.39 10.52
C ASP A 92 17.21 -9.75 10.34
N GLY A 93 18.17 -9.85 9.42
CA GLY A 93 18.92 -11.06 9.10
C GLY A 93 18.06 -12.13 8.43
N LEU A 94 16.96 -11.75 7.76
CA LEU A 94 16.07 -12.67 7.06
C LEU A 94 16.59 -12.99 5.65
N ILE A 95 17.32 -12.06 5.06
CA ILE A 95 17.96 -12.21 3.77
C ILE A 95 19.39 -11.67 3.81
N GLU A 96 20.21 -12.17 2.91
CA GLU A 96 21.51 -11.59 2.54
C GLU A 96 21.44 -11.06 1.12
N MET A 97 22.09 -9.94 0.87
CA MET A 97 22.20 -9.37 -0.47
C MET A 97 23.60 -9.63 -1.01
N LYS A 98 23.69 -10.15 -2.23
CA LYS A 98 24.96 -10.38 -2.93
C LYS A 98 25.58 -9.05 -3.38
N GLU A 99 26.85 -9.10 -3.79
CA GLU A 99 27.64 -7.94 -4.24
C GLU A 99 27.03 -7.21 -5.46
N ASP A 100 26.16 -7.88 -6.22
CA ASP A 100 25.44 -7.28 -7.34
C ASP A 100 24.31 -6.31 -6.92
N GLY A 101 24.02 -6.24 -5.61
CA GLY A 101 23.04 -5.32 -5.02
C GLY A 101 21.58 -5.66 -5.33
N VAL A 102 21.29 -6.80 -5.96
CA VAL A 102 19.91 -7.18 -6.33
C VAL A 102 19.61 -8.65 -6.04
N THR A 103 20.59 -9.54 -6.14
CA THR A 103 20.39 -10.95 -5.85
C THR A 103 20.30 -11.17 -4.35
N LEU A 104 19.26 -11.87 -3.92
CA LEU A 104 18.95 -12.11 -2.51
C LEU A 104 19.10 -13.58 -2.17
N VAL A 105 19.65 -13.86 -0.99
CA VAL A 105 19.78 -15.20 -0.45
C VAL A 105 18.94 -15.28 0.83
N LEU A 106 18.09 -16.30 0.92
CA LEU A 106 17.32 -16.56 2.13
C LEU A 106 18.24 -17.09 3.22
N THR A 107 18.26 -16.45 4.39
CA THR A 107 19.06 -16.94 5.53
C THR A 107 18.34 -18.09 6.24
N GLN A 108 19.03 -18.74 7.18
CA GLN A 108 18.39 -19.72 8.06
C GLN A 108 17.23 -19.10 8.86
N LYS A 109 17.43 -17.91 9.44
CA LYS A 109 16.39 -17.17 10.17
C LYS A 109 15.20 -16.82 9.27
N GLY A 110 15.47 -16.45 8.01
CA GLY A 110 14.43 -16.21 7.00
C GLY A 110 13.63 -17.46 6.68
N ALA A 111 14.30 -18.60 6.51
CA ALA A 111 13.66 -19.89 6.25
C ALA A 111 12.78 -20.34 7.42
N GLU A 112 13.25 -20.21 8.65
CA GLU A 112 12.46 -20.50 9.86
C GLU A 112 11.22 -19.60 9.93
N ARG A 113 11.35 -18.33 9.53
CA ARG A 113 10.24 -17.36 9.54
C ARG A 113 9.13 -17.67 8.53
N ILE A 114 9.43 -18.33 7.41
CA ILE A 114 8.40 -18.70 6.40
C ILE A 114 7.77 -20.07 6.66
N LEU A 115 8.45 -20.93 7.43
CA LEU A 115 8.02 -22.28 7.80
C LEU A 115 7.25 -22.34 9.12
N GLY A 116 7.55 -21.44 10.07
CA GLY A 116 6.79 -21.24 11.31
C GLY A 116 5.50 -20.47 11.11
#